data_AF-A0A730H1A9-F1
#
_entry.id   AF-A0A730H1A9-F1
#
_cell.length_a   1.000
_cell.length_b   1.000
_cell.length_c   1.000
_cell.angle_alpha   90.00
_cell.angle_beta   90.00
_cell.angle_gamma   90.00
#
_symmetry.space_group_name_H-M   'P 1'
#
loop_
_entity.id
_entity.type
_entity.pdbx_description
1 polymer ?
#
loop_
_entity_poly.entity_id
_entity_poly.type
_entity_poly.pdbx_seq_one_letter_code
_entity_poly.pdbx_strand_id
1 'polypeptide(L)'
;NVCKTSVIYWDHLVGETTLLNKINSLVGSFICDLIQRTNLSLRETQTFSRNLNIFRLLNDNECKSNDPFINMIVVVAVFIHCFGDKEKLKQEITAESISYLADLLNIKEIPYSYERRSQIPEISIIFFGIIKDSITLNERFAPKSDEELKKFTNVYTDYEHLKFWSTTPRELMIKYINQMSFIQ
;
A
#
# COMPACT_ATOMS: atom_id res chain seq x y z
N ASN A 1 -22.36 8.45 -3.72
CA ASN A 1 -21.54 7.27 -3.39
C ASN A 1 -22.08 6.62 -2.15
N VAL A 2 -22.59 5.40 -2.25
CA VAL A 2 -23.00 4.61 -1.07
C VAL A 2 -21.70 4.14 -0.40
N CYS A 3 -21.46 4.58 0.84
CA CYS A 3 -20.33 4.09 1.64
C CYS A 3 -20.52 2.58 1.85
N LYS A 4 -19.55 1.75 1.45
CA LYS A 4 -19.66 0.29 1.58
C LYS A 4 -19.75 -0.08 3.05
N THR A 5 -20.56 -1.09 3.38
CA THR A 5 -20.72 -1.61 4.75
C THR A 5 -19.38 -1.95 5.42
N SER A 6 -18.40 -2.44 4.65
CA SER A 6 -17.05 -2.73 5.14
C SER A 6 -16.25 -1.49 5.58
N VAL A 7 -16.49 -0.33 4.96
CA VAL A 7 -15.87 0.94 5.39
C VAL A 7 -16.52 1.41 6.70
N ILE A 8 -17.84 1.33 6.81
CA ILE A 8 -18.55 1.63 8.06
C ILE A 8 -18.09 0.68 9.18
N TYR A 9 -17.86 -0.60 8.86
CA TYR A 9 -17.35 -1.57 9.81
C TYR A 9 -15.91 -1.29 10.22
N TRP A 10 -15.06 -0.84 9.30
CA TRP A 10 -13.72 -0.33 9.64
C TRP A 10 -13.80 0.83 10.65
N ASP A 11 -14.67 1.80 10.43
CA ASP A 11 -14.84 2.94 11.36
C ASP A 11 -15.25 2.48 12.76
N HIS A 12 -16.08 1.43 12.86
CA HIS A 12 -16.43 0.81 14.14
C HIS A 12 -15.20 0.18 14.82
N LEU A 13 -14.42 -0.61 14.09
CA LEU A 13 -13.23 -1.30 14.60
C LEU A 13 -12.12 -0.34 15.04
N VAL A 14 -12.00 0.81 14.37
CA VAL A 14 -11.08 1.88 14.75
C VAL A 14 -11.37 2.41 16.17
N GLY A 15 -12.63 2.35 16.60
CA GLY A 15 -13.04 2.73 17.95
C GLY A 15 -12.66 1.72 19.04
N GLU A 16 -12.28 0.48 18.68
CA GLU A 16 -12.01 -0.58 19.65
C GLU A 16 -10.59 -0.53 20.24
N THR A 17 -9.61 0.02 19.52
CA THR A 17 -8.22 0.10 20.00
C THR A 17 -7.56 1.44 19.71
N THR A 18 -6.72 1.90 20.64
CA THR A 18 -5.95 3.14 20.49
C THR A 18 -4.92 3.06 19.36
N LEU A 19 -4.39 1.86 19.09
CA LEU A 19 -3.43 1.62 18.00
C LEU A 19 -4.08 1.76 16.62
N LEU A 20 -5.29 1.21 16.45
CA LEU A 20 -6.07 1.38 15.21
C LEU A 20 -6.52 2.83 15.04
N ASN A 21 -6.96 3.48 16.12
CA ASN A 21 -7.28 4.91 16.10
C ASN A 21 -6.11 5.77 15.63
N LYS A 22 -4.90 5.53 16.15
CA LYS A 22 -3.69 6.26 15.79
C LYS A 22 -3.28 6.08 14.34
N ILE A 23 -3.39 4.88 13.77
CA ILE A 23 -3.08 4.70 12.34
C ILE A 23 -4.18 5.29 11.46
N ASN A 24 -5.45 5.19 11.88
CA ASN A 24 -6.57 5.79 11.16
C ASN A 24 -6.49 7.32 11.10
N SER A 25 -5.99 7.98 12.16
CA SER A 25 -5.81 9.44 12.13
C SER A 25 -4.70 9.90 11.17
N LEU A 26 -3.75 9.02 10.84
CA LEU A 26 -2.67 9.33 9.90
C LEU A 26 -3.03 8.99 8.46
N VAL A 27 -3.67 7.84 8.23
CA VAL A 27 -3.87 7.26 6.88
C VAL A 27 -5.25 6.62 6.70
N GLY A 28 -6.25 7.03 7.47
CA GLY A 28 -7.60 6.44 7.44
C GLY A 28 -8.29 6.55 6.08
N SER A 29 -8.15 7.69 5.39
CA SER A 29 -8.70 7.85 4.03
C SER A 29 -8.12 6.81 3.05
N PHE A 30 -6.81 6.56 3.15
CA PHE A 30 -6.12 5.55 2.35
C PHE A 30 -6.58 4.12 2.69
N ILE A 31 -6.77 3.81 3.97
CA ILE A 31 -7.30 2.51 4.40
C ILE A 31 -8.71 2.29 3.86
N CYS A 32 -9.58 3.30 3.96
CA CYS A 32 -10.94 3.21 3.44
C CYS A 32 -10.96 3.05 1.91
N ASP A 33 -10.10 3.77 1.16
CA ASP A 33 -9.94 3.56 -0.28
C ASP A 33 -9.49 2.13 -0.58
N LEU A 34 -8.50 1.60 0.15
CA LEU A 34 -8.00 0.23 -0.03
C LEU A 34 -9.10 -0.82 0.21
N ILE A 35 -9.87 -0.68 1.29
CA ILE A 35 -11.02 -1.56 1.59
C ILE A 35 -12.07 -1.47 0.47
N GLN A 36 -12.41 -0.26 0.05
CA GLN A 36 -13.45 -0.04 -0.94
C GLN A 36 -13.04 -0.56 -2.32
N ARG A 37 -11.80 -0.28 -2.75
CA ARG A 37 -11.29 -0.63 -4.07
C ARG A 37 -11.06 -2.13 -4.22
N THR A 38 -10.62 -2.81 -3.16
CA THR A 38 -10.41 -4.28 -3.18
C THR A 38 -11.68 -5.07 -2.83
N ASN A 39 -12.77 -4.36 -2.48
CA ASN A 39 -14.07 -4.94 -2.17
C ASN A 39 -14.03 -5.96 -1.02
N LEU A 40 -13.27 -5.67 0.04
CA LEU A 40 -13.21 -6.57 1.20
C LEU A 40 -14.60 -6.79 1.80
N SER A 41 -14.89 -8.03 2.17
CA SER A 41 -16.03 -8.40 3.01
C SER A 41 -15.82 -7.96 4.46
N LEU A 42 -16.88 -7.98 5.28
CA LEU A 42 -16.78 -7.69 6.72
C LEU A 42 -15.77 -8.58 7.44
N ARG A 43 -15.72 -9.87 7.06
CA ARG A 43 -14.77 -10.82 7.65
C ARG A 43 -13.33 -10.49 7.26
N GLU A 44 -13.09 -10.14 6.00
CA GLU A 44 -11.76 -9.72 5.55
C GLU A 44 -11.35 -8.40 6.20
N THR A 45 -12.27 -7.44 6.33
CA THR A 45 -12.01 -6.20 7.08
C THR A 45 -11.64 -6.48 8.54
N GLN A 46 -12.29 -7.44 9.21
CA GLN A 46 -11.90 -7.87 10.56
C GLN A 46 -10.49 -8.50 10.59
N THR A 47 -10.20 -9.39 9.64
CA THR A 47 -8.88 -10.02 9.52
C THR A 47 -7.80 -8.96 9.33
N PHE A 48 -8.06 -8.00 8.45
CA PHE A 48 -7.15 -6.91 8.15
C PHE A 48 -6.92 -6.00 9.38
N SER A 49 -7.99 -5.58 10.06
CA SER A 49 -7.88 -4.73 11.25
C SER A 49 -7.12 -5.43 12.37
N ARG A 50 -7.40 -6.71 12.62
CA ARG A 50 -6.71 -7.51 13.63
C ARG A 50 -5.21 -7.62 13.34
N ASN A 51 -4.84 -7.95 12.10
CA ASN A 51 -3.43 -8.07 11.71
C ASN A 51 -2.71 -6.71 11.80
N LEU A 52 -3.36 -5.63 11.39
CA LEU A 52 -2.81 -4.28 11.50
C LEU A 52 -2.60 -3.88 12.97
N ASN A 53 -3.56 -4.18 13.83
CA ASN A 53 -3.45 -3.93 15.27
C ASN A 53 -2.30 -4.72 15.92
N ILE A 54 -2.19 -6.03 15.60
CA ILE A 54 -1.09 -6.88 16.10
C ILE A 54 0.25 -6.36 15.61
N PHE A 55 0.38 -6.03 14.32
CA PHE A 55 1.60 -5.46 13.76
C PHE A 55 2.01 -4.19 14.51
N ARG A 56 1.07 -3.28 14.76
CA ARG A 56 1.34 -2.04 15.49
C ARG A 56 1.73 -2.29 16.94
N LEU A 57 1.09 -3.23 17.62
CA LEU A 57 1.42 -3.60 18.99
C LEU A 57 2.87 -4.09 19.11
N LEU A 58 3.32 -4.92 18.17
CA LEU A 58 4.63 -5.56 18.20
C LEU A 58 5.75 -4.62 17.74
N ASN A 59 5.42 -3.68 16.87
CA ASN A 59 6.39 -2.76 16.28
C ASN A 59 6.25 -1.34 16.84
N ASP A 60 5.52 -1.10 17.94
CA ASP A 60 5.20 0.25 18.45
C ASP A 60 6.45 1.11 18.73
N ASN A 61 7.62 0.48 18.95
CA ASN A 61 8.91 1.19 19.07
C ASN A 61 9.58 1.52 17.73
N GLU A 62 9.47 0.67 16.71
CA GLU A 62 10.04 0.88 15.36
C GLU A 62 9.12 1.67 14.43
N CYS A 63 7.81 1.63 14.69
CA CYS A 63 6.76 2.19 13.84
C CYS A 63 6.27 3.57 14.32
N LYS A 64 7.10 4.30 15.08
CA LYS A 64 6.80 5.68 15.56
C LYS A 64 6.82 6.74 14.47
N SER A 65 6.96 6.34 13.21
CA SER A 65 6.90 7.29 12.11
C SER A 65 5.50 7.91 12.05
N ASN A 66 5.44 9.23 12.22
CA ASN A 66 4.24 10.02 11.91
C ASN A 66 4.18 10.35 10.41
N ASP A 67 5.07 9.78 9.60
CA ASP A 67 5.10 9.98 8.16
C ASP A 67 3.93 9.24 7.50
N PRO A 68 2.99 9.92 6.84
CA PRO A 68 1.84 9.27 6.22
C PRO A 68 2.24 8.21 5.19
N PHE A 69 3.28 8.44 4.39
CA PHE A 69 3.66 7.52 3.32
C PHE A 69 4.24 6.21 3.88
N ILE A 70 5.07 6.28 4.92
CA ILE A 70 5.56 5.08 5.63
C ILE A 70 4.39 4.30 6.24
N ASN A 71 3.41 4.99 6.83
CA ASN A 71 2.22 4.32 7.38
C ASN A 71 1.35 3.69 6.27
N MET A 72 1.24 4.29 5.09
CA MET A 72 0.58 3.67 3.96
C MET A 72 1.32 2.41 3.48
N ILE A 73 2.66 2.43 3.46
CA ILE A 73 3.47 1.24 3.15
C ILE A 73 3.23 0.11 4.17
N VAL A 74 3.15 0.43 5.46
CA VAL A 74 2.77 -0.54 6.50
C VAL A 74 1.40 -1.13 6.23
N VAL A 75 0.40 -0.29 5.91
CA VAL A 75 -0.96 -0.72 5.59
C VAL A 75 -0.95 -1.69 4.40
N VAL A 76 -0.21 -1.39 3.33
CA VAL A 76 -0.10 -2.26 2.15
C VAL A 76 0.66 -3.55 2.49
N ALA A 77 1.73 -3.50 3.28
CA ALA A 77 2.45 -4.69 3.72
C ALA A 77 1.54 -5.65 4.52
N VAL A 78 0.73 -5.11 5.44
CA VAL A 78 -0.25 -5.88 6.21
C VAL A 78 -1.33 -6.45 5.31
N PHE A 79 -1.78 -5.68 4.33
CA PHE A 79 -2.79 -6.13 3.36
C PHE A 79 -2.28 -7.32 2.54
N ILE A 80 -1.08 -7.21 1.97
CA ILE A 80 -0.43 -8.30 1.24
C ILE A 80 -0.20 -9.50 2.16
N HIS A 81 0.16 -9.29 3.43
CA HIS A 81 0.30 -10.38 4.38
C HIS A 81 -1.00 -11.16 4.61
N CYS A 82 -2.14 -10.47 4.63
CA CYS A 82 -3.45 -11.09 4.86
C CYS A 82 -4.01 -11.81 3.62
N PHE A 83 -3.82 -11.23 2.42
CA PHE A 83 -4.59 -11.62 1.24
C PHE A 83 -3.75 -11.98 0.01
N GLY A 84 -2.43 -11.80 0.08
CA GLY A 84 -1.51 -12.00 -1.03
C GLY A 84 -0.50 -13.11 -0.81
N ASP A 85 0.05 -13.59 -1.92
CA ASP A 85 1.27 -14.38 -1.94
C ASP A 85 2.48 -13.46 -1.75
N LYS A 86 3.12 -13.59 -0.58
CA LYS A 86 4.27 -12.78 -0.15
C LYS A 86 5.49 -13.02 -1.04
N GLU A 87 5.60 -14.20 -1.66
CA GLU A 87 6.73 -14.54 -2.52
C GLU A 87 6.75 -13.69 -3.79
N LYS A 88 5.57 -13.29 -4.30
CA LYS A 88 5.46 -12.38 -5.45
C LYS A 88 6.08 -11.00 -5.18
N LEU A 89 6.23 -10.60 -3.93
CA LEU A 89 6.96 -9.39 -3.53
C LEU A 89 8.44 -9.67 -3.23
N LYS A 90 8.73 -10.78 -2.52
CA LYS A 90 10.06 -11.10 -1.99
C LYS A 90 11.05 -11.56 -3.06
N GLN A 91 10.60 -12.35 -4.03
CA GLN A 91 11.44 -12.86 -5.12
C GLN A 91 11.64 -11.80 -6.19
N GLU A 92 12.50 -12.09 -7.17
CA GLU A 92 12.73 -11.22 -8.32
C GLU A 92 11.40 -10.80 -8.96
N ILE A 93 11.28 -9.50 -9.26
CA ILE A 93 10.07 -8.95 -9.86
C ILE A 93 10.04 -9.36 -11.33
N THR A 94 9.00 -10.12 -11.69
CA THR A 94 8.71 -10.53 -13.06
C THR A 94 7.42 -9.85 -13.54
N ALA A 95 7.14 -9.91 -14.84
CA ALA A 95 5.88 -9.43 -15.41
C ALA A 95 4.65 -10.04 -14.70
N GLU A 96 4.71 -11.33 -14.36
CA GLU A 96 3.67 -12.06 -13.64
C GLU A 96 3.51 -11.54 -12.20
N SER A 97 4.62 -11.32 -11.48
CA SER A 97 4.60 -10.74 -10.14
C SER A 97 3.96 -9.35 -10.13
N ILE A 98 4.27 -8.51 -11.13
CA ILE A 98 3.66 -7.18 -11.29
C ILE A 98 2.16 -7.29 -11.51
N SER A 99 1.70 -8.15 -12.44
CA SER A 99 0.27 -8.36 -12.69
C SER A 99 -0.46 -8.85 -11.45
N TYR A 100 0.12 -9.82 -10.74
CA TYR A 100 -0.45 -10.37 -9.51
C TYR A 100 -0.65 -9.30 -8.44
N LEU A 101 0.40 -8.51 -8.15
CA LEU A 101 0.33 -7.44 -7.15
C LEU A 101 -0.65 -6.35 -7.56
N ALA A 102 -0.73 -6.01 -8.85
CA ALA A 102 -1.68 -5.05 -9.35
C ALA A 102 -3.13 -5.52 -9.19
N ASP A 103 -3.41 -6.77 -9.53
CA ASP A 103 -4.75 -7.33 -9.43
C ASP A 103 -5.19 -7.47 -7.96
N LEU A 104 -4.27 -7.89 -7.08
CA LEU A 104 -4.47 -7.93 -5.62
C LEU A 104 -4.86 -6.55 -5.05
N LEU A 105 -4.19 -5.49 -5.50
CA LEU A 105 -4.44 -4.12 -5.05
C LEU A 105 -5.54 -3.41 -5.86
N ASN A 106 -6.14 -4.09 -6.85
CA ASN A 106 -7.06 -3.55 -7.84
C ASN A 106 -6.53 -2.28 -8.54
N ILE A 107 -5.32 -2.36 -9.10
CA ILE A 107 -4.66 -1.29 -9.85
C ILE A 107 -4.73 -1.64 -11.33
N LYS A 108 -5.38 -0.77 -12.11
CA LYS A 108 -5.59 -1.02 -13.54
C LYS A 108 -4.46 -0.51 -14.42
N GLU A 109 -3.88 0.62 -14.03
CA GLU A 109 -2.84 1.33 -14.77
C GLU A 109 -2.08 2.27 -13.81
N ILE A 110 -0.93 2.75 -14.25
CA ILE A 110 -0.29 3.93 -13.66
C ILE A 110 -0.85 5.17 -14.35
N PRO A 111 -1.43 6.14 -13.63
CA PRO A 111 -2.08 7.29 -14.24
C PRO A 111 -1.04 8.33 -14.68
N TYR A 112 -0.36 8.09 -15.79
CA TYR A 112 0.61 9.04 -16.37
C TYR A 112 -0.04 10.34 -16.87
N SER A 113 -1.30 10.22 -17.32
CA SER A 113 -2.12 11.33 -17.79
C SER A 113 -2.90 11.97 -16.64
N TYR A 114 -2.26 12.90 -15.93
CA TYR A 114 -2.88 13.72 -14.87
C TYR A 114 -2.56 15.20 -15.05
N GLU A 115 -3.49 16.06 -14.64
CA GLU A 115 -3.31 17.52 -14.58
C GLU A 115 -2.90 17.96 -13.18
N ARG A 116 -3.42 17.30 -12.14
CA ARG A 116 -3.19 17.63 -10.73
C ARG A 116 -2.80 16.38 -9.96
N ARG A 117 -1.87 16.53 -9.00
CA ARG A 117 -1.43 15.43 -8.13
C ARG A 117 -2.57 14.75 -7.38
N SER A 118 -3.60 15.51 -6.99
CA SER A 118 -4.79 14.97 -6.30
C SER A 118 -5.62 13.99 -7.14
N GLN A 119 -5.34 13.86 -8.44
CA GLN A 119 -5.96 12.87 -9.31
C GLN A 119 -5.27 11.51 -9.25
N ILE A 120 -4.06 11.44 -8.67
CA ILE A 120 -3.27 10.23 -8.57
C ILE A 120 -3.65 9.53 -7.25
N PRO A 121 -4.20 8.30 -7.29
CA PRO A 121 -4.46 7.52 -6.08
C PRO A 121 -3.14 7.22 -5.35
N GLU A 122 -3.09 7.37 -4.01
CA GLU A 122 -1.83 7.12 -3.28
C GLU A 122 -1.34 5.68 -3.43
N ILE A 123 -2.26 4.72 -3.59
CA ILE A 123 -1.92 3.32 -3.84
C ILE A 123 -1.17 3.13 -5.16
N SER A 124 -1.45 3.95 -6.19
CA SER A 124 -0.71 3.91 -7.46
C SER A 124 0.73 4.39 -7.28
N ILE A 125 0.96 5.37 -6.40
CA ILE A 125 2.31 5.86 -6.08
C ILE A 125 3.11 4.77 -5.33
N ILE A 126 2.49 4.10 -4.37
CA ILE A 126 3.11 3.00 -3.64
C ILE A 126 3.43 1.84 -4.58
N PHE A 127 2.48 1.45 -5.42
CA PHE A 127 2.67 0.39 -6.40
C PHE A 127 3.77 0.72 -7.41
N PHE A 128 3.79 1.95 -7.93
CA PHE A 128 4.90 2.43 -8.75
C PHE A 128 6.24 2.29 -8.02
N GLY A 129 6.32 2.68 -6.74
CA GLY A 129 7.52 2.52 -5.93
C GLY A 129 7.96 1.05 -5.74
N ILE A 130 7.05 0.08 -5.82
CA ILE A 130 7.38 -1.35 -5.78
C ILE A 130 8.02 -1.81 -7.11
N ILE A 131 7.52 -1.30 -8.24
CA ILE A 131 7.85 -1.81 -9.58
C ILE A 131 8.76 -0.89 -10.38
N LYS A 132 9.18 0.28 -9.86
CA LYS A 132 9.83 1.35 -10.63
C LYS A 132 11.03 0.86 -11.47
N ASP A 133 11.86 0.01 -10.89
CA ASP A 133 13.09 -0.51 -11.52
C ASP A 133 12.81 -1.65 -12.53
N SER A 134 11.56 -2.11 -12.59
CA SER A 134 11.10 -3.22 -13.42
C SER A 134 9.83 -2.87 -14.21
N ILE A 135 9.51 -1.58 -14.34
CA ILE A 135 8.22 -1.12 -14.85
C ILE A 135 8.00 -1.48 -16.32
N THR A 136 9.10 -1.62 -17.07
CA THR A 136 9.09 -2.01 -18.49
C THR A 136 8.85 -3.51 -18.70
N LEU A 137 8.90 -4.33 -17.64
CA LEU A 137 8.63 -5.77 -17.76
C LEU A 137 7.15 -6.07 -18.03
N ASN A 138 6.24 -5.13 -17.75
CA ASN A 138 4.81 -5.32 -17.91
C ASN A 138 4.20 -4.16 -18.73
N GLU A 139 3.80 -4.44 -19.96
CA GLU A 139 3.26 -3.45 -20.91
C GLU A 139 2.02 -2.73 -20.38
N ARG A 140 1.24 -3.34 -19.48
CA ARG A 140 0.06 -2.70 -18.85
C ARG A 140 0.43 -1.45 -18.04
N PHE A 141 1.64 -1.45 -17.48
CA PHE A 141 2.12 -0.37 -16.60
C PHE A 141 3.30 0.38 -17.20
N ALA A 142 3.82 -0.05 -18.34
CA ALA A 142 4.92 0.64 -18.99
C ALA A 142 4.50 2.05 -19.47
N PRO A 143 5.35 3.07 -19.29
CA PRO A 143 5.10 4.40 -19.82
C PRO A 143 5.18 4.38 -21.35
N LYS A 144 4.41 5.24 -22.02
CA LYS A 144 4.46 5.37 -23.49
C LYS A 144 5.61 6.25 -23.97
N SER A 145 6.21 7.03 -23.08
CA SER A 145 7.37 7.87 -23.36
C SER A 145 8.22 8.11 -22.11
N ASP A 146 9.48 8.48 -22.32
CA ASP A 146 10.38 8.88 -21.23
C ASP A 146 9.86 10.11 -20.47
N GLU A 147 9.08 10.97 -21.14
CA GLU A 147 8.44 12.13 -20.52
C GLU A 147 7.36 11.73 -19.52
N GLU A 148 6.52 10.75 -19.85
CA GLU A 148 5.52 10.19 -18.93
C GLU A 148 6.21 9.57 -17.71
N LEU A 149 7.28 8.80 -17.93
CA LEU A 149 8.05 8.19 -16.85
C LEU A 149 8.65 9.26 -15.94
N LYS A 150 9.34 10.25 -16.52
CA LYS A 150 9.98 11.33 -15.76
C LYS A 150 8.96 12.12 -14.94
N LYS A 151 7.82 12.44 -15.54
CA LYS A 151 6.73 13.16 -14.89
C LYS A 151 6.21 12.40 -13.67
N PHE A 152 5.93 11.11 -13.79
CA PHE A 152 5.43 10.31 -12.67
C PHE A 152 6.51 10.02 -11.62
N THR A 153 7.76 9.78 -12.05
CA THR A 153 8.91 9.65 -11.14
C THR A 153 9.05 10.89 -10.26
N ASN A 154 8.89 12.10 -10.81
CA ASN A 154 8.93 13.32 -9.99
C ASN A 154 7.86 13.34 -8.89
N VAL A 155 6.63 12.85 -9.17
CA VAL A 155 5.59 12.73 -8.14
C VAL A 155 6.01 11.74 -7.07
N TYR A 156 6.55 10.59 -7.45
CA TYR A 156 7.05 9.60 -6.51
C TYR A 156 8.22 10.15 -5.67
N THR A 157 9.12 10.91 -6.30
CA THR A 157 10.29 11.51 -5.68
C THR A 157 9.94 12.51 -4.57
N ASP A 158 8.81 13.21 -4.66
CA ASP A 158 8.27 14.00 -3.54
C ASP A 158 8.00 13.16 -2.28
N TYR A 159 7.70 11.87 -2.42
CA TYR A 159 7.55 10.93 -1.32
C TYR A 159 8.88 10.25 -0.93
N GLU A 160 9.77 10.01 -1.89
CA GLU A 160 11.08 9.38 -1.66
C GLU A 160 12.02 10.31 -0.86
N HIS A 161 12.07 11.59 -1.22
CA HIS A 161 12.93 12.61 -0.59
C HIS A 161 12.63 12.87 0.88
N LEU A 162 11.48 12.43 1.39
CA LEU A 162 11.09 12.72 2.77
C LEU A 162 11.78 11.83 3.81
N LYS A 163 12.36 10.66 3.47
CA LYS A 163 13.09 9.81 4.46
C LYS A 163 13.70 8.49 3.98
N PHE A 164 13.64 8.12 2.70
CA PHE A 164 14.25 6.87 2.23
C PHE A 164 15.75 7.05 1.95
N TRP A 165 16.55 7.24 3.00
CA TRP A 165 17.99 7.50 2.84
C TRP A 165 18.76 6.31 2.25
N SER A 166 18.20 5.09 2.28
CA SER A 166 18.87 3.89 1.77
C SER A 166 17.96 2.68 1.44
N THR A 167 16.64 2.86 1.28
CA THR A 167 15.74 1.70 1.03
C THR A 167 14.58 2.03 0.10
N THR A 168 14.07 1.04 -0.63
CA THR A 168 12.90 1.19 -1.51
C THR A 168 11.60 0.85 -0.77
N PRO A 169 10.42 1.30 -1.25
CA PRO A 169 9.13 0.86 -0.72
C PRO A 169 8.98 -0.66 -0.70
N ARG A 170 9.47 -1.35 -1.73
CA ARG A 170 9.47 -2.82 -1.79
C ARG A 170 10.28 -3.44 -0.66
N GLU A 171 11.52 -2.99 -0.45
CA GLU A 171 12.37 -3.50 0.63
C GLU A 171 11.75 -3.24 2.01
N LEU A 172 11.16 -2.06 2.21
CA LEU A 172 10.48 -1.72 3.45
C LEU A 172 9.25 -2.60 3.69
N MET A 173 8.45 -2.88 2.65
CA MET A 173 7.34 -3.83 2.74
C MET A 173 7.82 -5.24 3.06
N ILE A 174 8.89 -5.71 2.42
CA ILE A 174 9.48 -7.03 2.71
C ILE A 174 9.91 -7.10 4.18
N LYS A 175 10.56 -6.05 4.71
CA LYS A 175 10.91 -5.95 6.13
C LYS A 175 9.68 -6.13 7.01
N TYR A 176 8.61 -5.38 6.75
CA TYR A 176 7.38 -5.45 7.54
C TYR A 176 6.65 -6.79 7.42
N ILE A 177 6.58 -7.38 6.22
CA ILE A 177 6.03 -8.72 6.02
C ILE A 177 6.81 -9.77 6.80
N ASN A 178 8.14 -9.68 6.84
CA ASN A 178 8.96 -10.60 7.63
C ASN A 178 8.71 -10.43 9.14
N GLN A 179 8.49 -9.20 9.61
CA GLN A 179 8.08 -8.92 10.99
C GLN A 179 6.68 -9.46 11.32
N MET A 180 5.87 -9.85 10.33
CA MET A 180 4.56 -10.49 10.52
C MET A 180 4.59 -12.01 10.32
N SER A 181 5.74 -12.62 10.06
CA SER A 181 5.84 -14.05 9.72
C SER A 181 5.24 -15.01 10.75
N PHE A 182 5.15 -14.60 12.02
CA PHE A 182 4.54 -15.38 13.11
C PHE A 182 3.06 -15.07 13.34
N ILE A 183 2.47 -14.12 12.60
CA ILE A 183 1.06 -13.77 12.66
C ILE A 183 0.33 -14.61 11.59
N GLN A 184 -0.53 -15.53 12.04
CA GLN A 184 -1.38 -16.38 11.18
C GLN A 184 -2.78 -15.79 11.03
#